data_AF-A0A9C8I8Q8-F1
#
_entry.id   AF-A0A9C8I8Q8-F1
#
_cell.length_a   1.000
_cell.length_b   1.000
_cell.length_c   1.000
_cell.angle_alpha   90.00
_cell.angle_beta   90.00
_cell.angle_gamma   90.00
#
_symmetry.space_group_name_H-M   'P 1'
#
loop_
_entity.id
_entity.type
_entity.pdbx_description
1 polymer ?
#
loop_
_entity_poly.entity_id
_entity_poly.type
_entity_poly.pdbx_seq_one_letter_code
_entity_poly.pdbx_strand_id
1 'polypeptide(L)' 'MKEILILGPGCYRCEKLEKDVKEVAEEMGVEYEIFKVSDVKA' A
#
# COMPACT_ATOMS: atom_id res chain seq x y z
N MET A 1 5.78 0.80 -14.48
CA MET A 1 4.68 0.70 -13.51
C MET A 1 5.08 -0.26 -12.41
N LYS A 2 5.06 0.16 -11.14
CA LYS A 2 5.43 -0.68 -9.98
C LYS A 2 4.18 -1.07 -9.19
N GLU A 3 4.03 -2.35 -8.90
CA GLU A 3 2.93 -2.84 -8.07
C GLU A 3 3.33 -2.81 -6.59
N ILE A 4 2.48 -2.19 -5.75
CA ILE A 4 2.71 -2.08 -4.31
C ILE A 4 1.58 -2.80 -3.58
N LEU A 5 1.92 -3.93 -2.95
CA LEU A 5 0.97 -4.76 -2.23
C LEU A 5 1.01 -4.43 -0.74
N ILE A 6 -0.12 -3.98 -0.20
CA ILE A 6 -0.30 -3.73 1.24
C ILE A 6 -0.97 -4.95 1.85
N LEU A 7 -0.14 -5.80 2.45
CA LEU A 7 -0.57 -7.02 3.11
C LEU A 7 -1.03 -6.68 4.53
N GLY A 8 -2.32 -6.79 4.80
CA GLY A 8 -2.81 -6.59 6.16
C GLY A 8 -4.33 -6.64 6.29
N PRO A 9 -4.84 -7.15 7.42
CA PRO A 9 -6.28 -7.43 7.62
C PRO A 9 -7.15 -6.18 7.77
N GLY A 10 -6.62 -4.97 7.53
CA GLY A 10 -7.37 -3.72 7.61
C GLY A 10 -7.42 -3.07 8.99
N CYS A 11 -6.41 -3.27 9.84
CA CYS A 11 -6.31 -2.52 11.09
C CYS A 11 -5.82 -1.06 10.84
N TYR A 12 -5.91 -0.20 11.86
CA TYR A 12 -5.49 1.20 11.79
C TYR A 12 -4.06 1.39 11.25
N ARG A 13 -3.13 0.49 11.62
CA ARG A 13 -1.74 0.55 11.14
C ARG A 13 -1.62 0.25 9.65
N CYS A 14 -2.45 -0.64 9.11
CA CYS A 14 -2.48 -0.95 7.68
C CYS A 14 -3.01 0.24 6.87
N GLU A 15 -4.02 0.95 7.38
CA GLU A 15 -4.55 2.15 6.72
C GLU A 15 -3.55 3.30 6.75
N LYS A 16 -2.84 3.47 7.86
CA LYS A 16 -1.77 4.46 7.95
C LYS A 16 -0.66 4.15 6.94
N LEU A 17 -0.23 2.90 6.87
CA LEU A 17 0.80 2.46 5.92
C LEU A 17 0.40 2.76 4.46
N GLU A 18 -0.87 2.54 4.10
CA GLU A 18 -1.36 2.88 2.75
C GLU A 18 -1.24 4.36 2.42
N LYS A 19 -1.58 5.23 3.39
CA LYS A 19 -1.44 6.68 3.21
C LYS A 19 0.01 7.09 3.08
N ASP A 20 0.86 6.63 3.99
CA ASP A 20 2.30 6.95 3.99
C ASP A 20 2.95 6.50 2.66
N VAL A 21 2.59 5.31 2.16
CA VAL A 21 3.10 4.78 0.89
C VAL A 21 2.62 5.58 -0.32
N LYS A 22 1.34 6.01 -0.36
CA LYS A 22 0.82 6.86 -1.44
C LYS A 22 1.56 8.18 -1.50
N GLU A 23 1.71 8.84 -0.35
CA GLU A 23 2.34 10.14 -0.23
C GLU A 23 3.79 10.09 -0.73
N VAL A 24 4.57 9.11 -0.27
CA VAL A 24 5.96 8.90 -0.72
C VAL A 24 6.03 8.58 -2.21
N ALA A 25 5.11 7.76 -2.73
CA ALA A 25 5.14 7.36 -4.13
C ALA A 25 4.74 8.50 -5.08
N GLU A 26 3.85 9.41 -4.64
CA GLU A 26 3.56 10.67 -5.33
C GLU A 26 4.76 11.62 -5.29
N GLU A 27 5.42 11.78 -4.14
CA GLU A 27 6.63 12.60 -3.99
C GLU A 27 7.79 12.10 -4.87
N MET A 28 7.94 10.78 -5.00
CA MET A 28 8.96 10.17 -5.84
C MET A 28 8.64 10.24 -7.35
N GLY A 29 7.44 10.69 -7.73
CA GLY A 29 7.02 10.82 -9.12
C GLY A 29 7.05 9.50 -9.90
N VAL A 30 6.83 8.38 -9.20
CA VAL A 30 6.84 7.04 -9.82
C VAL A 30 5.43 6.63 -10.21
N GLU A 31 5.27 5.97 -11.36
CA GLU A 31 4.00 5.30 -11.69
C GLU A 31 3.86 4.02 -10.87
N TYR A 32 2.85 4.00 -10.00
CA TYR A 32 2.56 2.89 -9.11
C TYR A 32 1.08 2.49 -9.12
N GLU A 33 0.81 1.26 -8.72
CA GLU A 33 -0.53 0.74 -8.49
C GLU A 33 -0.57 0.04 -7.12
N ILE A 34 -1.44 0.49 -6.22
CA ILE A 34 -1.54 -0.03 -4.85
C ILE A 34 -2.71 -1.00 -4.72
N PHE A 35 -2.43 -2.19 -4.19
CA PHE A 35 -3.45 -3.19 -3.87
C PHE A 35 -3.39 -3.57 -2.41
N LYS A 36 -4.53 -3.50 -1.73
CA LYS A 36 -4.68 -3.96 -0.35
C LYS A 36 -5.11 -5.42 -0.35
N VAL A 37 -4.30 -6.29 0.24
CA VAL A 37 -4.58 -7.71 0.38
C VAL A 37 -4.88 -8.00 1.85
N SER A 38 -6.16 -8.19 2.15
CA SER A 38 -6.64 -8.48 3.51
C SER A 38 -6.55 -9.97 3.85
N ASP A 39 -6.72 -10.83 2.84
CA ASP A 39 -6.67 -12.28 2.97
C ASP A 39 -5.28 -12.77 2.57
N VAL A 40 -4.32 -12.58 3.48
CA VAL A 40 -2.97 -13.11 3.29
C VAL A 40 -3.01 -14.58 3.73
N LYS A 41 -3.24 -15.49 2.78
CA LYS A 41 -3.11 -16.93 3.06
C LYS A 41 -1.65 -17.22 3.39
N ALA A 42 -1.40 -17.72 4.61
CA ALA A 42 -0.12 -18.26 5.04
C ALA A 42 0.11 -19.66 4.47
#